data_AF-A0A6L5F126-F1
#
_entry.id   AF-A0A6L5F126-F1
#
_cell.length_a   1.000
_cell.length_b   1.000
_cell.length_c   1.000
_cell.angle_alpha   90.00
_cell.angle_beta   90.00
_cell.angle_gamma   90.00
#
_symmetry.space_group_name_H-M   'P 1'
#
loop_
_entity.id
_entity.type
_entity.pdbx_description
1 polymer ?
#
loop_
_entity_poly.entity_id
_entity_poly.type
_entity_poly.pdbx_seq_one_letter_code
_entity_poly.pdbx_strand_id
1 'polypeptide(L)'
;RQDRSPGPASTPFEEVRDFFYARQNYIAELDEAAERIAVDAGLPVGNMAGALIEHLSSRYGIRVVSGASDDGTYDAQRSFDRATGVLRLSSRLRSGQQAFQMATQLAFLEQRETIDAIVAGGSVADEESRRLARIGLANYFAGALILPYTAFRNMAEGCRYDIDLLDQHFGVGFETTCHRMSTLQRPGARGVPFFFIRVDRAGNISKRQSATDFHFSRIGGTCPLW
;
A
#
# COMPACT_ATOMS: atom_id res chain seq x y z
N ARG A 1 -37.09 11.85 20.69
CA ARG A 1 -36.63 11.30 19.39
C ARG A 1 -35.88 12.42 18.70
N GLN A 2 -34.55 12.44 18.79
CA GLN A 2 -33.72 13.45 18.13
C GLN A 2 -33.61 13.09 16.65
N ASP A 3 -34.02 14.03 15.83
CA ASP A 3 -33.89 14.07 14.39
C ASP A 3 -32.39 14.12 14.05
N ARG A 4 -31.81 12.97 13.67
CA ARG A 4 -30.45 12.93 13.10
C ARG A 4 -30.58 13.40 11.66
N SER A 5 -30.34 14.69 11.44
CA SER A 5 -30.03 15.21 10.11
C SER A 5 -28.93 14.32 9.50
N PRO A 6 -29.09 13.80 8.28
CA PRO A 6 -28.03 13.04 7.64
C PRO A 6 -26.84 13.98 7.49
N GLY A 7 -25.71 13.64 8.12
CA GLY A 7 -24.44 14.31 7.86
C GLY A 7 -24.12 14.26 6.36
N PRO A 8 -23.24 15.14 5.86
CA PRO A 8 -22.84 15.10 4.45
C PRO A 8 -22.40 13.69 4.08
N ALA A 9 -22.87 13.20 2.92
CA ALA A 9 -22.50 11.87 2.43
C ALA A 9 -20.97 11.78 2.34
N SER A 10 -20.39 10.75 2.97
CA SER A 10 -18.97 10.47 2.90
C SER A 10 -18.58 10.23 1.45
N THR A 11 -17.48 10.84 0.99
CA THR A 11 -16.95 10.55 -0.34
C THR A 11 -16.35 9.14 -0.39
N PRO A 12 -16.20 8.51 -1.58
CA PRO A 12 -15.61 7.18 -1.67
C PRO A 12 -14.20 7.05 -1.06
N PHE A 13 -13.39 8.11 -1.18
CA PHE A 13 -12.07 8.17 -0.55
C PHE A 13 -12.13 8.24 0.97
N GLU A 14 -13.13 8.92 1.53
CA GLU A 14 -13.34 9.01 2.97
C GLU A 14 -13.84 7.67 3.54
N GLU A 15 -14.70 6.95 2.83
CA GLU A 15 -15.13 5.60 3.24
C GLU A 15 -13.95 4.64 3.29
N VAL A 16 -13.08 4.65 2.28
CA VAL A 16 -11.88 3.82 2.23
C VAL A 16 -10.89 4.21 3.33
N ARG A 17 -10.71 5.51 3.59
CA ARG A 17 -9.88 5.99 4.71
C ARG A 17 -10.41 5.44 6.03
N ASP A 18 -11.71 5.58 6.28
CA ASP A 18 -12.34 5.15 7.51
C ASP A 18 -12.31 3.62 7.66
N PHE A 19 -12.37 2.88 6.55
CA PHE A 19 -12.19 1.43 6.49
C PHE A 19 -10.81 0.97 6.98
N PHE A 20 -9.72 1.65 6.55
CA PHE A 20 -8.36 1.38 7.04
C PHE A 20 -8.19 1.83 8.49
N TYR A 21 -8.79 2.97 8.86
CA TYR A 21 -8.74 3.48 10.22
C TYR A 21 -9.37 2.53 11.24
N ALA A 22 -10.54 1.96 10.92
CA ALA A 22 -11.22 0.98 11.76
C ALA A 22 -10.37 -0.27 12.08
N ARG A 23 -9.32 -0.51 11.28
CA ARG A 23 -8.38 -1.64 11.43
C ARG A 23 -7.02 -1.20 11.97
N GLN A 24 -6.92 0.00 12.57
CA GLN A 24 -5.65 0.55 13.07
C GLN A 24 -4.55 0.56 12.00
N ASN A 25 -4.96 0.72 10.73
CA ASN A 25 -4.08 0.72 9.56
C ASN A 25 -3.18 -0.54 9.44
N TYR A 26 -3.61 -1.68 10.00
CA TYR A 26 -2.96 -2.98 9.87
C TYR A 26 -3.96 -4.05 9.40
N ILE A 27 -3.61 -4.77 8.35
CA ILE A 27 -4.45 -5.81 7.73
C ILE A 27 -3.72 -7.14 7.84
N ALA A 28 -3.98 -7.88 8.92
CA ALA A 28 -3.21 -9.06 9.31
C ALA A 28 -3.10 -10.11 8.19
N GLU A 29 -4.23 -10.43 7.56
CA GLU A 29 -4.34 -11.47 6.53
C GLU A 29 -3.44 -11.17 5.33
N LEU A 30 -3.37 -9.91 4.91
CA LEU A 30 -2.54 -9.49 3.79
C LEU A 30 -1.07 -9.31 4.19
N ASP A 31 -0.81 -8.80 5.39
CA ASP A 31 0.55 -8.56 5.87
C ASP A 31 1.32 -9.87 6.08
N GLU A 32 0.67 -10.84 6.74
CA GLU A 32 1.25 -12.16 7.00
C GLU A 32 1.39 -12.98 5.72
N ALA A 33 0.43 -12.86 4.78
CA ALA A 33 0.56 -13.48 3.47
C ALA A 33 1.75 -12.89 2.69
N ALA A 34 1.88 -11.57 2.67
CA ALA A 34 2.98 -10.89 1.99
C ALA A 34 4.35 -11.28 2.58
N GLU A 35 4.48 -11.30 3.90
CA GLU A 35 5.73 -11.70 4.56
C GLU A 35 6.09 -13.17 4.26
N ARG A 36 5.11 -14.08 4.31
CA ARG A 36 5.32 -15.49 3.96
C ARG A 36 5.78 -15.65 2.51
N ILE A 37 5.15 -14.96 1.56
CA ILE A 37 5.57 -15.01 0.15
C ILE A 37 6.98 -14.47 -0.03
N ALA A 38 7.33 -13.37 0.64
CA ALA A 38 8.69 -12.82 0.56
C ALA A 38 9.74 -13.82 1.07
N VAL A 39 9.45 -14.54 2.14
CA VAL A 39 10.34 -15.57 2.72
C VAL A 39 10.40 -16.81 1.82
N ASP A 40 9.26 -17.37 1.43
CA ASP A 40 9.17 -18.62 0.66
C ASP A 40 9.79 -18.48 -0.73
N ALA A 41 9.60 -17.31 -1.38
CA ALA A 41 10.19 -17.01 -2.68
C ALA A 41 11.64 -16.48 -2.58
N GLY A 42 12.19 -16.33 -1.38
CA GLY A 42 13.56 -15.85 -1.16
C GLY A 42 13.80 -14.43 -1.71
N LEU A 43 12.80 -13.54 -1.62
CA LEU A 43 12.89 -12.20 -2.19
C LEU A 43 13.95 -11.36 -1.46
N PRO A 44 14.94 -10.78 -2.17
CA PRO A 44 16.02 -10.06 -1.55
C PRO A 44 15.60 -8.64 -1.18
N VAL A 45 15.49 -8.38 0.13
CA VAL A 45 15.29 -7.03 0.68
C VAL A 45 16.29 -6.04 0.08
N GLY A 46 15.81 -4.86 -0.34
CA GLY A 46 16.63 -3.85 -1.02
C GLY A 46 16.75 -4.02 -2.53
N ASN A 47 16.49 -5.22 -3.08
CA ASN A 47 16.64 -5.51 -4.50
C ASN A 47 15.49 -6.37 -5.07
N MET A 48 14.26 -6.04 -4.68
CA MET A 48 13.07 -6.86 -4.97
C MET A 48 12.73 -6.99 -6.46
N ALA A 49 13.08 -6.02 -7.30
CA ALA A 49 12.56 -5.95 -8.67
C ALA A 49 12.95 -7.17 -9.53
N GLY A 50 14.23 -7.55 -9.55
CA GLY A 50 14.69 -8.71 -10.32
C GLY A 50 14.01 -10.01 -9.89
N ALA A 51 13.97 -10.25 -8.57
CA ALA A 51 13.34 -11.45 -8.03
C ALA A 51 11.82 -11.51 -8.29
N LEU A 52 11.13 -10.36 -8.27
CA LEU A 52 9.71 -10.30 -8.62
C LEU A 52 9.46 -10.57 -10.11
N ILE A 53 10.35 -10.16 -11.01
CA ILE A 53 10.28 -10.52 -12.43
C ILE A 53 10.38 -12.05 -12.59
N GLU A 54 11.38 -12.66 -11.94
CA GLU A 54 11.59 -14.11 -11.98
C GLU A 54 10.42 -14.88 -11.35
N HIS A 55 9.89 -14.38 -10.22
CA HIS A 55 8.74 -14.97 -9.57
C HIS A 55 7.49 -14.92 -10.46
N LEU A 56 7.17 -13.75 -11.04
CA LEU A 56 6.04 -13.59 -11.96
C LEU A 56 6.19 -14.47 -13.21
N SER A 57 7.42 -14.59 -13.75
CA SER A 57 7.69 -15.42 -14.91
C SER A 57 7.56 -16.91 -14.60
N SER A 58 8.23 -17.39 -13.54
CA SER A 58 8.27 -18.82 -13.21
C SER A 58 6.93 -19.35 -12.69
N ARG A 59 6.21 -18.57 -11.88
CA ARG A 59 4.97 -19.00 -11.23
C ARG A 59 3.73 -18.79 -12.10
N TYR A 60 3.69 -17.69 -12.85
CA TYR A 60 2.50 -17.24 -13.58
C TYR A 60 2.68 -17.17 -15.10
N GLY A 61 3.88 -17.43 -15.62
CA GLY A 61 4.17 -17.25 -17.04
C GLY A 61 4.10 -15.78 -17.49
N ILE A 62 4.15 -14.83 -16.54
CA ILE A 62 3.99 -13.41 -16.83
C ILE A 62 5.33 -12.81 -17.21
N ARG A 63 5.39 -12.20 -18.40
CA ARG A 63 6.57 -11.48 -18.86
C ARG A 63 6.46 -10.00 -18.50
N VAL A 64 7.42 -9.52 -17.73
CA VAL A 64 7.52 -8.10 -17.38
C VAL A 64 8.33 -7.36 -18.45
N VAL A 65 7.81 -6.25 -18.95
CA VAL A 65 8.49 -5.40 -19.93
C VAL A 65 8.43 -3.94 -19.52
N SER A 66 9.49 -3.19 -19.84
CA SER A 66 9.47 -1.73 -19.76
C SER A 66 8.97 -1.16 -21.08
N GLY A 67 8.04 -0.21 -21.07
CA GLY A 67 7.56 0.42 -22.30
C GLY A 67 6.59 1.58 -22.05
N ALA A 68 6.47 2.47 -23.04
CA ALA A 68 5.35 3.40 -23.11
C ALA A 68 4.06 2.62 -23.42
N SER A 69 2.94 3.02 -22.85
CA SER A 69 1.63 2.62 -23.37
C SER A 69 1.54 3.12 -24.82
N ASP A 70 1.31 2.23 -25.79
CA ASP A 70 1.16 2.59 -27.21
C ASP A 70 -0.09 3.46 -27.50
N ASP A 71 -0.92 3.72 -26.48
CA ASP A 71 -2.22 4.39 -26.61
C ASP A 71 -2.17 5.92 -26.43
N GLY A 72 -0.99 6.52 -26.25
CA GLY A 72 -0.88 7.96 -26.04
C GLY A 72 -1.53 8.45 -24.75
N THR A 73 -1.97 7.54 -23.86
CA THR A 73 -2.37 7.89 -22.51
C THR A 73 -1.11 8.23 -21.74
N TYR A 74 -0.97 9.51 -21.41
CA TYR A 74 -0.01 9.89 -20.38
C TYR A 74 -0.34 9.07 -19.11
N ASP A 75 0.68 8.42 -18.54
CA ASP A 75 0.83 8.23 -17.09
C ASP A 75 0.36 6.94 -16.40
N ALA A 76 0.00 5.86 -17.10
CA ALA A 76 -0.19 4.57 -16.43
C ALA A 76 1.16 3.99 -15.96
N GLN A 77 1.36 3.83 -14.64
CA GLN A 77 2.58 3.23 -14.09
C GLN A 77 2.73 1.74 -14.45
N ARG A 78 1.60 1.05 -14.65
CA ARG A 78 1.52 -0.38 -14.97
C ARG A 78 0.29 -0.69 -15.80
N SER A 79 0.42 -1.60 -16.75
CA SER A 79 -0.70 -2.21 -17.48
C SER A 79 -0.48 -3.71 -17.63
N PHE A 80 -1.49 -4.52 -17.34
CA PHE A 80 -1.42 -5.98 -17.45
C PHE A 80 -2.37 -6.48 -18.52
N ASP A 81 -1.81 -7.09 -19.56
CA ASP A 81 -2.57 -7.80 -20.58
C ASP A 81 -2.64 -9.28 -20.20
N ARG A 82 -3.83 -9.71 -19.77
CA ARG A 82 -4.10 -11.09 -19.37
C ARG A 82 -4.09 -12.05 -20.56
N ALA A 83 -4.44 -11.60 -21.76
CA ALA A 83 -4.50 -12.47 -22.94
C ALA A 83 -3.09 -12.85 -23.42
N THR A 84 -2.14 -11.90 -23.36
CA THR A 84 -0.75 -12.13 -23.77
C THR A 84 0.19 -12.46 -22.61
N GLY A 85 -0.27 -12.35 -21.36
CA GLY A 85 0.56 -12.58 -20.17
C GLY A 85 1.67 -11.54 -20.00
N VAL A 86 1.45 -10.30 -20.46
CA VAL A 86 2.47 -9.25 -20.44
C VAL A 86 2.12 -8.18 -19.41
N LEU A 87 3.04 -7.96 -18.46
CA LEU A 87 2.99 -6.84 -17.53
C LEU A 87 3.91 -5.73 -18.03
N ARG A 88 3.32 -4.63 -18.48
CA ARG A 88 4.04 -3.43 -18.92
C ARG A 88 4.22 -2.48 -17.75
N LEU A 89 5.45 -2.04 -17.51
CA LEU A 89 5.80 -1.01 -16.54
C LEU A 89 6.29 0.24 -17.26
N SER A 90 5.96 1.41 -16.71
CA SER A 90 6.48 2.68 -17.21
C SER A 90 8.00 2.73 -17.06
N SER A 91 8.69 3.19 -18.12
CA SER A 91 10.15 3.33 -18.16
C SER A 91 10.70 4.37 -17.18
N ARG A 92 9.84 5.21 -16.61
CA ARG A 92 10.22 6.24 -15.63
C ARG A 92 10.32 5.70 -14.20
N LEU A 93 9.84 4.49 -13.95
CA LEU A 93 9.84 3.91 -12.62
C LEU A 93 11.24 3.48 -12.21
N ARG A 94 11.67 3.92 -11.02
CA ARG A 94 12.87 3.40 -10.35
C ARG A 94 12.63 1.96 -9.89
N SER A 95 13.70 1.22 -9.60
CA SER A 95 13.64 -0.19 -9.18
C SER A 95 12.62 -0.46 -8.07
N GLY A 96 12.65 0.29 -6.96
CA GLY A 96 11.66 0.12 -5.89
C GLY A 96 10.21 0.39 -6.31
N GLN A 97 9.99 1.33 -7.24
CA GLN A 97 8.65 1.59 -7.79
C GLN A 97 8.21 0.47 -8.73
N GLN A 98 9.12 -0.09 -9.54
CA GLN A 98 8.85 -1.28 -10.36
C GLN A 98 8.47 -2.46 -9.47
N ALA A 99 9.22 -2.71 -8.40
CA ALA A 99 8.93 -3.74 -7.42
C ALA A 99 7.54 -3.55 -6.80
N PHE A 100 7.19 -2.31 -6.38
CA PHE A 100 5.86 -2.00 -5.86
C PHE A 100 4.77 -2.32 -6.89
N GLN A 101 4.93 -1.89 -8.15
CA GLN A 101 3.94 -2.15 -9.20
C GLN A 101 3.77 -3.65 -9.50
N MET A 102 4.86 -4.42 -9.52
CA MET A 102 4.81 -5.87 -9.66
C MET A 102 4.12 -6.55 -8.47
N ALA A 103 4.44 -6.11 -7.25
CA ALA A 103 3.81 -6.61 -6.03
C ALA A 103 2.31 -6.29 -5.98
N THR A 104 1.88 -5.11 -6.45
CA THR A 104 0.46 -4.79 -6.60
C THR A 104 -0.22 -5.72 -7.61
N GLN A 105 0.45 -6.06 -8.71
CA GLN A 105 -0.08 -7.03 -9.66
C GLN A 105 -0.20 -8.42 -9.03
N LEU A 106 0.81 -8.83 -8.26
CA LEU A 106 0.82 -10.10 -7.54
C LEU A 106 -0.34 -10.19 -6.53
N ALA A 107 -0.66 -9.08 -5.85
CA ALA A 107 -1.83 -9.00 -4.96
C ALA A 107 -3.14 -9.40 -5.68
N PHE A 108 -3.33 -8.93 -6.92
CA PHE A 108 -4.54 -9.25 -7.70
C PHE A 108 -4.54 -10.67 -8.28
N LEU A 109 -3.38 -11.32 -8.33
CA LEU A 109 -3.24 -12.72 -8.78
C LEU A 109 -3.43 -13.69 -7.62
N GLU A 110 -2.81 -13.42 -6.48
CA GLU A 110 -2.75 -14.35 -5.34
C GLU A 110 -3.75 -14.04 -4.23
N GLN A 111 -4.04 -12.77 -4.00
CA GLN A 111 -4.81 -12.33 -2.84
C GLN A 111 -6.19 -11.82 -3.24
N ARG A 112 -6.67 -12.10 -4.45
CA ARG A 112 -7.98 -11.62 -4.93
C ARG A 112 -9.10 -12.02 -3.99
N GLU A 113 -9.19 -13.31 -3.63
CA GLU A 113 -10.24 -13.83 -2.76
C GLU A 113 -10.15 -13.23 -1.36
N THR A 114 -8.94 -13.12 -0.80
CA THR A 114 -8.68 -12.48 0.49
C THR A 114 -9.10 -11.00 0.47
N ILE A 115 -8.72 -10.26 -0.57
CA ILE A 115 -9.09 -8.86 -0.77
C ILE A 115 -10.61 -8.72 -0.86
N ASP A 116 -11.26 -9.53 -1.68
CA ASP A 116 -12.73 -9.49 -1.84
C ASP A 116 -13.45 -9.83 -0.53
N ALA A 117 -12.96 -10.79 0.25
CA ALA A 117 -13.49 -11.13 1.56
C ALA A 117 -13.34 -9.97 2.57
N ILE A 118 -12.17 -9.32 2.62
CA ILE A 118 -11.91 -8.18 3.51
C ILE A 118 -12.81 -6.99 3.15
N VAL A 119 -13.02 -6.73 1.85
CA VAL A 119 -13.94 -5.68 1.37
C VAL A 119 -15.40 -6.02 1.72
N ALA A 120 -15.83 -7.27 1.51
CA ALA A 120 -17.18 -7.73 1.80
C ALA A 120 -17.52 -7.68 3.31
N GLY A 121 -16.54 -7.90 4.19
CA GLY A 121 -16.68 -7.75 5.63
C GLY A 121 -16.63 -6.30 6.14
N GLY A 122 -16.37 -5.33 5.26
CA GLY A 122 -16.31 -3.90 5.59
C GLY A 122 -17.65 -3.18 5.43
N SER A 123 -17.78 -2.02 6.09
CA SER A 123 -18.94 -1.12 5.96
C SER A 123 -18.81 -0.16 4.77
N VAL A 124 -18.36 -0.66 3.61
CA VAL A 124 -18.17 0.15 2.39
C VAL A 124 -19.42 0.01 1.51
N ALA A 125 -20.12 1.13 1.30
CA ALA A 125 -21.51 1.09 0.84
C ALA A 125 -21.65 0.96 -0.69
N ASP A 126 -20.93 1.79 -1.45
CA ASP A 126 -21.04 1.85 -2.91
C ASP A 126 -19.97 1.03 -3.66
N GLU A 127 -20.23 0.71 -4.93
CA GLU A 127 -19.30 -0.11 -5.73
C GLU A 127 -18.00 0.64 -6.05
N GLU A 128 -18.04 1.97 -6.13
CA GLU A 128 -16.86 2.80 -6.39
C GLU A 128 -15.87 2.74 -5.22
N SER A 129 -16.37 2.86 -3.99
CA SER A 129 -15.60 2.72 -2.75
C SER A 129 -15.08 1.30 -2.58
N ARG A 130 -15.85 0.27 -2.96
CA ARG A 130 -15.35 -1.11 -2.99
C ARG A 130 -14.20 -1.28 -3.97
N ARG A 131 -14.31 -0.70 -5.17
CA ARG A 131 -13.21 -0.71 -6.15
C ARG A 131 -11.97 -0.01 -5.60
N LEU A 132 -12.13 1.15 -4.98
CA LEU A 132 -11.04 1.88 -4.33
C LEU A 132 -10.43 1.10 -3.16
N ALA A 133 -11.24 0.43 -2.35
CA ALA A 133 -10.78 -0.41 -1.24
C ALA A 133 -9.94 -1.59 -1.74
N ARG A 134 -10.37 -2.27 -2.83
CA ARG A 134 -9.57 -3.34 -3.47
C ARG A 134 -8.21 -2.83 -3.92
N ILE A 135 -8.15 -1.65 -4.54
CA ILE A 135 -6.88 -1.01 -4.96
C ILE A 135 -6.04 -0.67 -3.74
N GLY A 136 -6.64 -0.10 -2.69
CA GLY A 136 -5.96 0.22 -1.43
C GLY A 136 -5.35 -1.00 -0.75
N LEU A 137 -6.09 -2.12 -0.71
CA LEU A 137 -5.63 -3.38 -0.14
C LEU A 137 -4.53 -4.03 -0.98
N ALA A 138 -4.62 -3.97 -2.32
CA ALA A 138 -3.53 -4.41 -3.19
C ALA A 138 -2.26 -3.58 -2.99
N ASN A 139 -2.39 -2.27 -2.78
CA ASN A 139 -1.27 -1.39 -2.44
C ASN A 139 -0.72 -1.65 -1.03
N TYR A 140 -1.58 -1.98 -0.06
CA TYR A 140 -1.16 -2.41 1.28
C TYR A 140 -0.31 -3.68 1.18
N PHE A 141 -0.81 -4.71 0.49
CA PHE A 141 -0.08 -5.95 0.26
C PHE A 141 1.27 -5.69 -0.45
N ALA A 142 1.27 -4.84 -1.48
CA ALA A 142 2.50 -4.48 -2.19
C ALA A 142 3.57 -3.88 -1.26
N GLY A 143 3.17 -2.95 -0.39
CA GLY A 143 4.04 -2.39 0.64
C GLY A 143 4.53 -3.44 1.63
N ALA A 144 3.65 -4.32 2.11
CA ALA A 144 4.01 -5.40 3.03
C ALA A 144 4.94 -6.46 2.42
N LEU A 145 4.83 -6.70 1.10
CA LEU A 145 5.67 -7.67 0.38
C LEU A 145 7.08 -7.14 0.20
N ILE A 146 7.22 -5.90 -0.29
CA ILE A 146 8.55 -5.33 -0.54
C ILE A 146 9.22 -4.82 0.75
N LEU A 147 8.44 -4.62 1.83
CA LEU A 147 8.89 -4.29 3.17
C LEU A 147 8.36 -5.33 4.19
N PRO A 148 8.90 -6.57 4.20
CA PRO A 148 8.42 -7.64 5.08
C PRO A 148 8.41 -7.21 6.54
N TYR A 149 7.31 -7.49 7.25
CA TYR A 149 7.01 -6.88 8.55
C TYR A 149 8.14 -6.99 9.57
N THR A 150 8.65 -8.20 9.79
CA THR A 150 9.66 -8.50 10.82
C THR A 150 10.99 -7.85 10.47
N ALA A 151 11.41 -7.97 9.20
CA ALA A 151 12.64 -7.34 8.72
C ALA A 151 12.57 -5.81 8.83
N PHE A 152 11.47 -5.21 8.37
CA PHE A 152 11.26 -3.76 8.41
C PHE A 152 11.19 -3.23 9.85
N ARG A 153 10.41 -3.87 10.72
CA ARG A 153 10.29 -3.46 12.12
C ARG A 153 11.64 -3.53 12.84
N ASN A 154 12.36 -4.64 12.70
CA ASN A 154 13.65 -4.82 13.38
C ASN A 154 14.67 -3.76 12.92
N MET A 155 14.73 -3.48 11.62
CA MET A 155 15.59 -2.42 11.10
C MET A 155 15.16 -1.05 11.62
N ALA A 156 13.86 -0.76 11.61
CA ALA A 156 13.32 0.52 12.09
C ALA A 156 13.62 0.74 13.58
N GLU A 157 13.45 -0.28 14.43
CA GLU A 157 13.84 -0.20 15.84
C GLU A 157 15.36 -0.04 16.00
N GLY A 158 16.15 -0.79 15.21
CA GLY A 158 17.61 -0.76 15.26
C GLY A 158 18.23 0.59 14.85
N CYS A 159 17.66 1.25 13.84
CA CYS A 159 18.09 2.59 13.39
C CYS A 159 17.34 3.74 14.07
N ARG A 160 16.50 3.45 15.08
CA ARG A 160 15.67 4.45 15.78
C ARG A 160 14.76 5.25 14.85
N TYR A 161 14.17 4.57 13.86
CA TYR A 161 13.22 5.10 12.89
C TYR A 161 13.79 6.19 11.98
N ASP A 162 15.09 6.13 11.68
CA ASP A 162 15.72 6.96 10.65
C ASP A 162 15.18 6.56 9.25
N ILE A 163 14.42 7.46 8.65
CA ILE A 163 13.69 7.20 7.39
C ILE A 163 14.64 7.05 6.21
N ASP A 164 15.74 7.82 6.18
CA ASP A 164 16.71 7.77 5.07
C ASP A 164 17.53 6.48 5.14
N LEU A 165 17.90 6.02 6.35
CA LEU A 165 18.54 4.71 6.50
C LEU A 165 17.60 3.56 6.11
N LEU A 166 16.31 3.69 6.42
CA LEU A 166 15.30 2.69 6.04
C LEU A 166 15.06 2.67 4.53
N ASP A 167 14.84 3.83 3.90
CA ASP A 167 14.55 3.88 2.47
C ASP A 167 15.74 3.39 1.63
N GLN A 168 16.97 3.69 2.06
CA GLN A 168 18.20 3.16 1.47
C GLN A 168 18.32 1.65 1.64
N HIS A 169 18.09 1.12 2.85
CA HIS A 169 18.22 -0.31 3.13
C HIS A 169 17.21 -1.15 2.34
N PHE A 170 15.97 -0.67 2.23
CA PHE A 170 14.90 -1.38 1.54
C PHE A 170 14.77 -1.02 0.05
N GLY A 171 15.55 -0.06 -0.45
CA GLY A 171 15.55 0.34 -1.85
C GLY A 171 14.24 0.98 -2.31
N VAL A 172 13.55 1.66 -1.40
CA VAL A 172 12.27 2.35 -1.65
C VAL A 172 12.43 3.86 -1.45
N GLY A 173 11.36 4.63 -1.66
CA GLY A 173 11.39 6.07 -1.42
C GLY A 173 10.73 6.45 -0.08
N PHE A 174 11.07 7.66 0.40
CA PHE A 174 10.53 8.29 1.61
C PHE A 174 9.03 8.05 1.87
N GLU A 175 8.15 8.28 0.89
CA GLU A 175 6.69 8.10 1.08
C GLU A 175 6.34 6.63 1.38
N THR A 176 6.96 5.68 0.68
CA THR A 176 6.72 4.25 0.88
C THR A 176 7.22 3.79 2.25
N THR A 177 8.37 4.29 2.68
CA THR A 177 8.92 4.01 4.03
C THR A 177 7.99 4.53 5.12
N CYS A 178 7.58 5.80 5.04
CA CYS A 178 6.64 6.40 5.98
C CYS A 178 5.29 5.66 6.00
N HIS A 179 4.80 5.25 4.83
CA HIS A 179 3.57 4.46 4.72
C HIS A 179 3.69 3.18 5.53
N ARG A 180 4.77 2.41 5.36
CA ARG A 180 4.98 1.16 6.09
C ARG A 180 5.15 1.36 7.59
N MET A 181 5.85 2.41 8.02
CA MET A 181 5.97 2.75 9.44
C MET A 181 4.59 2.95 10.09
N SER A 182 3.63 3.52 9.36
CA SER A 182 2.25 3.73 9.85
C SER A 182 1.41 2.45 9.96
N THR A 183 1.89 1.29 9.50
CA THR A 183 1.15 0.01 9.53
C THR A 183 1.71 -0.99 10.54
N LEU A 184 2.72 -0.65 11.36
CA LEU A 184 3.39 -1.59 12.26
C LEU A 184 2.59 -1.92 13.53
N GLN A 185 1.36 -2.43 13.38
CA GLN A 185 0.43 -2.70 14.50
C GLN A 185 0.11 -4.19 14.73
N ARG A 186 0.94 -5.12 14.22
CA ARG A 186 0.80 -6.56 14.48
C ARG A 186 0.79 -6.84 15.99
N PRO A 187 -0.22 -7.56 16.52
CA PRO A 187 -0.25 -7.98 17.92
C PRO A 187 1.03 -8.73 18.32
N GLY A 188 1.60 -8.40 19.48
CA GLY A 188 2.85 -8.99 19.98
C GLY A 188 4.14 -8.46 19.33
N ALA A 189 4.03 -7.67 18.25
CA ALA A 189 5.17 -7.14 17.50
C ALA A 189 4.90 -5.72 16.99
N ARG A 190 4.36 -4.84 17.84
CA ARG A 190 4.03 -3.45 17.46
C ARG A 190 5.28 -2.58 17.36
N GLY A 191 5.32 -1.69 16.37
CA GLY A 191 6.22 -0.55 16.32
C GLY A 191 5.57 0.71 16.90
N VAL A 192 6.26 1.84 16.79
CA VAL A 192 5.73 3.16 17.17
C VAL A 192 4.43 3.46 16.39
N PRO A 193 3.33 3.86 17.07
CA PRO A 193 2.06 4.14 16.40
C PRO A 193 2.11 5.51 15.70
N PHE A 194 2.53 5.51 14.45
CA PHE A 194 2.59 6.73 13.64
C PHE A 194 1.22 7.15 13.08
N PHE A 195 1.12 8.46 12.85
CA PHE A 195 0.10 9.07 12.02
C PHE A 195 0.76 9.63 10.76
N PHE A 196 0.26 9.22 9.60
CA PHE A 196 0.80 9.59 8.29
C PHE A 196 -0.14 10.57 7.58
N ILE A 197 0.44 11.68 7.12
CA ILE A 197 -0.24 12.68 6.29
C ILE A 197 0.58 12.97 5.03
N ARG A 198 -0.11 13.17 3.92
CA ARG A 198 0.45 13.79 2.71
C ARG A 198 -0.28 15.09 2.41
N VAL A 199 0.46 16.18 2.33
CA VAL A 199 -0.05 17.54 2.12
C VAL A 199 0.66 18.19 0.94
N ASP A 200 -0.07 18.96 0.14
CA ASP A 200 0.52 19.78 -0.93
C ASP A 200 0.83 21.22 -0.45
N ARG A 201 1.43 22.03 -1.32
CA ARG A 201 1.79 23.42 -0.99
C ARG A 201 0.59 24.33 -0.71
N ALA A 202 -0.62 23.94 -1.12
CA ALA A 202 -1.85 24.67 -0.86
C ALA A 202 -2.53 24.23 0.45
N GLY A 203 -1.95 23.26 1.17
CA GLY A 203 -2.52 22.71 2.40
C GLY A 203 -3.57 21.62 2.15
N ASN A 204 -3.75 21.15 0.91
CA ASN A 204 -4.67 20.05 0.64
C ASN A 204 -4.06 18.75 1.15
N ILE A 205 -4.77 18.09 2.06
CA ILE A 205 -4.37 16.79 2.59
C ILE A 205 -4.95 15.70 1.70
N SER A 206 -4.08 15.03 0.94
CA SER A 206 -4.45 14.01 -0.04
C SER A 206 -4.40 12.57 0.50
N LYS A 207 -3.81 12.36 1.70
CA LYS A 207 -3.77 11.05 2.36
C LYS A 207 -3.68 11.21 3.87
N ARG A 208 -4.48 10.42 4.60
CA ARG A 208 -4.46 10.30 6.06
C ARG A 208 -4.50 8.83 6.42
N GLN A 209 -3.57 8.37 7.22
CA GLN A 209 -3.57 7.00 7.75
C GLN A 209 -3.05 7.01 9.18
N SER A 210 -3.66 6.23 10.05
CA SER A 210 -3.35 6.26 11.47
C SER A 210 -3.36 4.87 12.08
N ALA A 211 -2.35 4.59 12.88
CA ALA A 211 -2.29 3.42 13.76
C ALA A 211 -3.19 3.55 15.01
N THR A 212 -3.55 4.78 15.40
CA THR A 212 -4.33 5.07 16.62
C THR A 212 -5.22 6.29 16.45
N ASP A 213 -6.11 6.56 17.40
CA ASP A 213 -6.82 7.84 17.46
C ASP A 213 -5.82 8.99 17.64
N PHE A 214 -5.83 9.97 16.74
CA PHE A 214 -5.01 11.18 16.79
C PHE A 214 -5.84 12.39 16.38
N HIS A 215 -5.53 13.58 16.91
CA HIS A 215 -6.37 14.78 16.77
C HIS A 215 -6.72 15.16 15.30
N PHE A 216 -5.90 14.74 14.32
CA PHE A 216 -6.12 15.00 12.88
C PHE A 216 -6.53 13.75 12.07
N SER A 217 -6.90 12.65 12.73
CA SER A 217 -7.15 11.37 12.06
C SER A 217 -8.32 11.39 11.07
N ARG A 218 -9.30 12.29 11.29
CA ARG A 218 -10.51 12.39 10.45
C ARG A 218 -10.74 13.78 9.85
N ILE A 219 -10.46 14.86 10.59
CA ILE A 219 -10.74 16.26 10.19
C ILE A 219 -9.60 17.18 10.73
N GLY A 220 -9.35 18.32 10.10
CA GLY A 220 -8.38 19.34 10.56
C GLY A 220 -6.97 19.22 9.96
N GLY A 221 -5.99 19.94 10.51
CA GLY A 221 -4.59 19.93 10.07
C GLY A 221 -4.16 21.09 9.16
N THR A 222 -4.97 22.15 9.08
CA THR A 222 -4.70 23.36 8.30
C THR A 222 -4.17 24.52 9.16
N CYS A 223 -3.67 24.23 10.36
CA CYS A 223 -3.03 25.24 11.19
C CYS A 223 -1.72 25.67 10.50
N PRO A 224 -1.53 26.95 10.17
CA PRO A 224 -0.32 27.42 9.47
C PRO A 224 0.96 27.37 10.33
N LEU A 225 0.83 27.03 11.62
CA LEU A 225 1.93 26.87 12.57
C LEU A 225 2.34 25.40 12.77
N TRP A 226 1.68 24.46 12.09
CA TRP A 226 1.99 23.03 12.15
C TRP A 226 3.06 22.64 11.12
#